data_AF-A0A0F5MZK3-F1
#
_entry.id   AF-A0A0F5MZK3-F1
#
_cell.length_a   1.000
_cell.length_b   1.000
_cell.length_c   1.000
_cell.angle_alpha   90.00
_cell.angle_beta   90.00
_cell.angle_gamma   90.00
#
_symmetry.space_group_name_H-M   'P 1'
#
loop_
_entity.id
_entity.type
_entity.pdbx_description
1 polymer ?
#
loop_
_entity_poly.entity_id
_entity_poly.type
_entity_poly.pdbx_seq_one_letter_code
_entity_poly.pdbx_strand_id
1 'polypeptide(L)'
;MTASIASQPDPPNYRHARDIPDVVFLAAVSCCQDPMPGGDWYWALRDDVTRVLGGLDRNAPVRSDEVPGVPWKVVLAKFRRVKKRGLVDGCDCGCRGDFELTSKGRELLFDALIAETDAYLAAVEVLINFAGMGNGDQLTAIWKGIKHSAIHQLGLTATALSGAATELDLWSPPDGTPALVFDTYYLDSWDSIRKERFRSRTHERPL
;
A
#
# COMPACT_ATOMS: atom_id res chain seq x y z
N MET A 1 -16.10 30.86 -8.48
CA MET A 1 -16.80 29.59 -8.30
C MET A 1 -15.88 28.65 -7.55
N THR A 2 -16.08 28.46 -6.25
CA THR A 2 -15.28 27.55 -5.42
C THR A 2 -15.78 26.13 -5.65
N ALA A 3 -14.93 25.27 -6.23
CA ALA A 3 -15.26 23.86 -6.40
C ALA A 3 -15.45 23.22 -5.01
N SER A 4 -16.60 22.58 -4.81
CA SER A 4 -16.86 21.78 -3.61
C SER A 4 -15.81 20.67 -3.54
N ILE A 5 -15.00 20.69 -2.48
CA ILE A 5 -14.06 19.62 -2.16
C ILE A 5 -14.90 18.35 -1.95
N ALA A 6 -14.56 17.27 -2.66
CA ALA A 6 -15.25 15.99 -2.54
C ALA A 6 -15.36 15.60 -1.05
N SER A 7 -16.56 15.17 -0.65
CA SER A 7 -16.80 14.68 0.70
C SER A 7 -15.79 13.59 1.04
N GLN A 8 -15.20 13.66 2.24
CA GLN A 8 -14.34 12.59 2.73
C GLN A 8 -15.08 11.25 2.61
N PRO A 9 -14.43 10.18 2.13
CA PRO A 9 -15.06 8.87 2.05
C PRO A 9 -15.56 8.46 3.44
N ASP A 10 -16.71 7.78 3.47
CA ASP A 10 -17.24 7.21 4.71
C ASP A 10 -16.17 6.30 5.35
N PRO A 11 -16.06 6.29 6.69
CA PRO A 11 -15.10 5.43 7.36
C PRO A 11 -15.40 3.96 7.00
N PRO A 12 -14.35 3.12 6.89
CA PRO A 12 -14.54 1.69 6.60
C PRO A 12 -15.40 1.04 7.68
N ASN A 13 -16.23 0.05 7.32
CA ASN A 13 -17.13 -0.63 8.26
C ASN A 13 -16.82 -2.13 8.33
N TYR A 14 -15.67 -2.47 8.91
CA TYR A 14 -15.23 -3.86 9.03
C TYR A 14 -16.00 -4.59 10.13
N ARG A 15 -16.78 -5.60 9.75
CA ARG A 15 -17.55 -6.44 10.71
C ARG A 15 -16.89 -7.79 10.94
N HIS A 16 -16.15 -8.28 9.96
CA HIS A 16 -15.48 -9.57 9.96
C HIS A 16 -14.06 -9.45 9.43
N ALA A 17 -13.19 -10.39 9.85
CA ALA A 17 -11.79 -10.41 9.41
C ALA A 17 -11.65 -10.54 7.87
N ARG A 18 -12.64 -11.14 7.19
CA ARG A 18 -12.64 -11.25 5.72
C ARG A 18 -12.94 -9.94 5.01
N ASP A 19 -13.52 -8.97 5.73
CA ASP A 19 -13.89 -7.67 5.16
C ASP A 19 -12.66 -6.78 4.95
N ILE A 20 -11.57 -7.06 5.67
CA ILE A 20 -10.27 -6.44 5.45
C ILE A 20 -9.55 -7.28 4.39
N PRO A 21 -9.22 -6.76 3.19
CA PRO A 21 -8.40 -7.49 2.22
C PRO A 21 -7.01 -7.80 2.77
N ASP A 22 -6.37 -8.88 2.31
CA ASP A 22 -5.02 -9.23 2.79
C ASP A 22 -4.02 -8.12 2.50
N VAL A 23 -3.96 -7.68 1.25
CA VAL A 23 -3.03 -6.62 0.81
C VAL A 23 -3.23 -5.34 1.62
N VAL A 24 -4.47 -4.94 1.90
CA VAL A 24 -4.77 -3.76 2.74
C VAL A 24 -4.25 -3.92 4.17
N PHE A 25 -4.40 -5.10 4.77
CA PHE A 25 -3.84 -5.37 6.09
C PHE A 25 -2.30 -5.37 6.08
N LEU A 26 -1.69 -5.99 5.07
CA LEU A 26 -0.23 -6.04 4.94
C LEU A 26 0.36 -4.64 4.71
N ALA A 27 -0.30 -3.83 3.88
CA ALA A 27 0.06 -2.42 3.69
C ALA A 27 -0.01 -1.64 5.00
N ALA A 28 -1.07 -1.82 5.79
CA ALA A 28 -1.19 -1.16 7.09
C ALA A 28 -0.09 -1.59 8.08
N VAL A 29 0.30 -2.88 8.09
CA VAL A 29 1.45 -3.37 8.87
C VAL A 29 2.74 -2.68 8.38
N SER A 30 3.01 -2.69 7.08
CA SER A 30 4.20 -2.06 6.49
C SER A 30 4.30 -0.57 6.84
N CYS A 31 3.20 0.19 6.79
CA CYS A 31 3.18 1.61 7.14
C CYS A 31 3.50 1.89 8.62
N CYS A 32 3.36 0.87 9.49
CA CYS A 32 3.62 0.97 10.91
C CYS A 32 4.96 0.34 11.32
N GLN A 33 5.68 -0.29 10.38
CA GLN A 33 7.04 -0.77 10.64
C GLN A 33 8.02 0.35 10.31
N ASP A 34 8.67 0.89 11.34
CA ASP A 34 9.72 1.90 11.17
C ASP A 34 11.10 1.23 11.03
N PRO A 35 12.00 1.77 10.20
CA PRO A 35 13.38 1.31 10.18
C PRO A 35 14.07 1.65 11.51
N MET A 36 14.79 0.70 12.09
CA MET A 36 15.64 0.93 13.26
C MET A 36 17.01 1.47 12.82
N PRO A 37 17.65 2.33 13.65
CA PRO A 37 19.07 2.62 13.50
C PRO A 37 19.87 1.31 13.58
N GLY A 38 20.51 0.91 12.47
CA GLY A 38 21.26 -0.35 12.38
C GLY A 38 20.74 -1.35 11.34
N GLY A 39 19.63 -1.06 10.65
CA GLY A 39 19.15 -1.85 9.50
C GLY A 39 18.07 -2.89 9.82
N ASP A 40 17.71 -3.05 11.10
CA ASP A 40 16.57 -3.86 11.53
C ASP A 40 15.25 -3.04 11.49
N TRP A 41 14.11 -3.65 11.83
CA TRP A 41 12.79 -3.01 11.78
C TRP A 41 12.09 -3.02 13.14
N TYR A 42 11.44 -1.90 13.49
CA TYR A 42 10.50 -1.87 14.59
C TYR A 42 9.25 -2.67 14.23
N TRP A 43 8.72 -3.40 15.20
CA TRP A 43 7.46 -4.09 15.03
C TRP A 43 6.30 -3.11 14.95
N ALA A 44 5.32 -3.42 14.09
CA ALA A 44 4.08 -2.66 14.03
C ALA A 44 3.20 -2.98 15.25
N LEU A 45 2.79 -1.93 15.98
CA LEU A 45 1.86 -2.08 17.08
C LEU A 45 0.45 -2.28 16.52
N ARG A 46 -0.35 -3.13 17.19
CA ARG A 46 -1.74 -3.36 16.82
C ARG A 46 -2.52 -2.05 16.75
N ASP A 47 -2.21 -1.13 17.66
CA ASP A 47 -2.93 0.13 17.78
C ASP A 47 -2.68 1.04 16.57
N ASP A 48 -1.44 1.11 16.13
CA ASP A 48 -1.04 1.88 14.95
C ASP A 48 -1.69 1.30 13.69
N VAL A 49 -1.66 -0.03 13.54
CA VAL A 49 -2.31 -0.73 12.42
C VAL A 49 -3.82 -0.48 12.40
N THR A 50 -4.46 -0.44 13.57
CA THR A 50 -5.90 -0.17 13.68
C THR A 50 -6.23 1.25 13.22
N ARG A 51 -5.42 2.25 13.61
CA ARG A 51 -5.57 3.64 13.16
C ARG A 51 -5.39 3.78 11.67
N VAL A 52 -4.31 3.20 11.12
CA VAL A 52 -4.03 3.25 9.68
C VAL A 52 -5.16 2.61 8.87
N LEU A 53 -5.69 1.47 9.32
CA LEU A 53 -6.85 0.84 8.69
C LEU A 53 -8.12 1.70 8.74
N GLY A 54 -8.25 2.58 9.73
CA GLY A 54 -9.35 3.54 9.86
C GLY A 54 -9.11 4.85 9.09
N GLY A 55 -8.02 4.97 8.34
CA GLY A 55 -7.64 6.19 7.65
C GLY A 55 -7.13 7.30 8.57
N LEU A 56 -6.72 6.96 9.79
CA LEU A 56 -6.13 7.90 10.74
C LEU A 56 -4.60 7.88 10.63
N ASP A 57 -3.97 9.00 11.02
CA ASP A 57 -2.52 9.04 11.25
C ASP A 57 -2.13 7.99 12.31
N ARG A 58 -0.99 7.32 12.12
CA ARG A 58 -0.54 6.25 13.03
C ARG A 58 -0.33 6.77 14.46
N ASN A 59 0.05 8.03 14.62
CA ASN A 59 0.29 8.70 15.89
C ASN A 59 -0.95 9.46 16.40
N ALA A 60 -2.11 9.33 15.74
CA ALA A 60 -3.32 10.00 16.19
C ALA A 60 -3.63 9.59 17.65
N PRO A 61 -4.05 10.54 18.51
CA PRO A 61 -4.32 10.28 19.93
C PRO A 61 -5.67 9.57 20.13
N VAL A 62 -5.95 8.58 19.30
CA VAL A 62 -7.18 7.78 19.29
C VAL A 62 -6.81 6.36 19.69
N ARG A 63 -7.56 5.77 20.62
CA ARG A 63 -7.33 4.38 21.02
C ARG A 63 -7.97 3.43 20.00
N SER A 64 -7.44 2.21 19.90
CA SER A 64 -7.89 1.23 18.90
C SER A 64 -9.35 0.81 19.00
N ASP A 65 -9.93 0.91 20.19
CA ASP A 65 -11.36 0.68 20.45
C ASP A 65 -12.25 1.85 20.02
N GLU A 66 -11.66 3.02 19.79
CA GLU A 66 -12.34 4.25 19.41
C GLU A 66 -12.21 4.56 17.91
N VAL A 67 -11.39 3.80 17.16
CA VAL A 67 -11.22 4.00 15.71
C VAL A 67 -12.54 3.70 14.98
N PRO A 68 -13.16 4.69 14.31
CA PRO A 68 -14.46 4.51 13.67
C PRO A 68 -14.45 3.37 12.65
N GLY A 69 -15.34 2.39 12.87
CA GLY A 69 -15.59 1.30 11.92
C GLY A 69 -14.44 0.28 11.74
N VAL A 70 -13.41 0.34 12.59
CA VAL A 70 -12.32 -0.65 12.64
C VAL A 70 -12.21 -1.28 14.03
N PRO A 71 -13.04 -2.28 14.37
CA PRO A 71 -12.97 -2.92 15.68
C PRO A 71 -11.65 -3.68 15.84
N TRP A 72 -10.85 -3.37 16.87
CA TRP A 72 -9.54 -4.00 17.07
C TRP A 72 -9.58 -5.54 17.16
N LYS A 73 -10.69 -6.12 17.63
CA LYS A 73 -10.89 -7.58 17.64
C LYS A 73 -10.96 -8.18 16.23
N VAL A 74 -11.52 -7.44 15.27
CA VAL A 74 -11.56 -7.81 13.86
C VAL A 74 -10.16 -7.74 13.26
N VAL A 75 -9.38 -6.70 13.61
CA VAL A 75 -7.96 -6.55 13.23
C VAL A 75 -7.13 -7.74 13.75
N LEU A 76 -7.29 -8.12 15.03
CA LEU A 76 -6.61 -9.29 15.60
C LEU A 76 -7.04 -10.61 14.94
N ALA A 77 -8.32 -10.78 14.65
CA ALA A 77 -8.82 -11.94 13.92
C ALA A 77 -8.24 -12.01 12.49
N LYS A 78 -8.09 -10.87 11.83
CA LYS A 78 -7.42 -10.75 10.53
C LYS A 78 -5.95 -11.13 10.63
N PHE A 79 -5.22 -10.59 11.61
CA PHE A 79 -3.82 -10.94 11.90
C PHE A 79 -3.62 -12.46 12.00
N ARG A 80 -4.41 -13.14 12.84
CA ARG A 80 -4.32 -14.60 13.01
C ARG A 80 -4.51 -15.37 11.70
N ARG A 81 -5.39 -14.90 10.81
CA ARG A 81 -5.62 -15.51 9.49
C ARG A 81 -4.46 -15.32 8.53
N VAL A 82 -3.83 -14.14 8.50
CA VAL A 82 -2.66 -13.88 7.64
C VAL A 82 -1.41 -14.56 8.21
N LYS A 83 -1.25 -14.60 9.54
CA LYS A 83 -0.19 -15.34 10.24
C LYS A 83 -0.25 -16.83 9.97
N LYS A 84 -1.44 -17.45 10.04
CA LYS A 84 -1.63 -18.86 9.66
C LYS A 84 -1.17 -19.19 8.23
N ARG A 85 -1.15 -18.19 7.33
CA ARG A 85 -0.70 -18.35 5.94
C ARG A 85 0.78 -17.97 5.72
N GLY A 86 1.47 -17.58 6.79
CA GLY A 86 2.87 -17.19 6.78
C GLY A 86 3.12 -15.83 6.11
N LEU A 87 2.15 -14.92 6.11
CA LEU A 87 2.30 -13.57 5.51
C LEU A 87 2.80 -12.53 6.53
N VAL A 88 2.54 -12.76 7.82
CA VAL A 88 2.92 -11.87 8.92
C VAL A 88 3.30 -12.74 10.12
N ASP A 89 4.24 -12.28 10.95
CA ASP A 89 4.56 -12.85 12.26
C ASP A 89 4.31 -11.84 13.41
N GLY A 90 4.55 -12.22 14.66
CA GLY A 90 4.32 -11.38 15.86
C GLY A 90 3.43 -11.99 16.94
N CYS A 91 3.09 -11.24 18.00
CA CYS A 91 2.22 -11.73 19.08
C CYS A 91 0.73 -11.72 18.69
N ASP A 92 0.05 -12.87 18.84
CA ASP A 92 -1.40 -13.01 18.64
C ASP A 92 -2.21 -12.97 19.95
N CYS A 93 -1.52 -12.71 21.06
CA CYS A 93 -2.03 -12.66 22.42
C CYS A 93 -3.02 -11.50 22.67
N GLY A 94 -3.03 -10.49 21.80
CA GLY A 94 -3.95 -9.35 21.88
C GLY A 94 -3.52 -8.24 22.83
N CYS A 95 -2.27 -8.23 23.30
CA CYS A 95 -1.70 -7.13 24.10
C CYS A 95 -1.32 -5.93 23.21
N ARG A 96 -0.04 -5.82 22.86
CA ARG A 96 0.57 -4.74 22.07
C ARG A 96 0.55 -5.01 20.57
N GLY A 97 0.64 -6.27 20.17
CA GLY A 97 0.87 -6.66 18.77
C GLY A 97 2.30 -7.16 18.61
N ASP A 98 3.13 -6.41 17.90
CA ASP A 98 4.46 -6.79 17.41
C ASP A 98 4.40 -7.45 16.03
N PHE A 99 3.56 -6.89 15.16
CA PHE A 99 3.34 -7.44 13.82
C PHE A 99 4.53 -7.14 12.91
N GLU A 100 4.95 -8.14 12.16
CA GLU A 100 6.06 -8.02 11.22
C GLU A 100 5.72 -8.75 9.92
N LEU A 101 5.97 -8.12 8.77
CA LEU A 101 5.85 -8.80 7.49
C LEU A 101 6.92 -9.89 7.34
N THR A 102 6.50 -11.07 6.89
CA THR A 102 7.46 -12.09 6.43
C THR A 102 7.90 -11.76 5.00
N SER A 103 8.95 -12.42 4.48
CA SER A 103 9.34 -12.30 3.07
C SER A 103 8.17 -12.58 2.12
N LYS A 104 7.37 -13.61 2.43
CA LYS A 104 6.15 -13.95 1.66
C LYS A 104 5.08 -12.85 1.73
N GLY A 105 4.95 -12.18 2.88
CA GLY A 105 4.06 -11.04 3.04
C GLY A 105 4.50 -9.85 2.18
N ARG A 106 5.80 -9.53 2.20
CA ARG A 106 6.41 -8.48 1.37
C ARG A 106 6.22 -8.77 -0.12
N GLU A 107 6.51 -9.99 -0.58
CA GLU A 107 6.31 -10.40 -1.97
C GLU A 107 4.86 -10.20 -2.44
N LEU A 108 3.87 -10.63 -1.64
CA LEU A 108 2.45 -10.44 -1.98
C LEU A 108 2.08 -8.96 -2.07
N LEU A 109 2.62 -8.13 -1.17
CA LEU A 109 2.38 -6.68 -1.17
C LEU A 109 3.01 -6.03 -2.41
N PHE A 110 4.24 -6.39 -2.76
CA PHE A 110 4.91 -5.93 -3.98
C PHE A 110 4.17 -6.35 -5.25
N ASP A 111 3.74 -7.60 -5.35
CA ASP A 111 3.00 -8.09 -6.52
C ASP A 111 1.67 -7.34 -6.70
N ALA A 112 0.96 -7.06 -5.61
CA ALA A 112 -0.27 -6.27 -5.65
C ALA A 112 -0.03 -4.82 -6.07
N LEU A 113 1.07 -4.22 -5.60
CA LEU A 113 1.47 -2.87 -5.97
C LEU A 113 1.89 -2.76 -7.44
N ILE A 114 2.65 -3.73 -7.95
CA ILE A 114 3.01 -3.82 -9.38
C ILE A 114 1.73 -3.87 -10.22
N ALA A 115 0.78 -4.73 -9.85
CA ALA A 115 -0.48 -4.88 -10.57
C ALA A 115 -1.31 -3.59 -10.58
N GLU A 116 -1.38 -2.87 -9.46
CA GLU A 116 -2.09 -1.58 -9.38
C GLU A 116 -1.39 -0.50 -10.21
N THR A 117 -0.05 -0.48 -10.20
CA THR A 117 0.74 0.45 -11.03
C THR A 117 0.55 0.17 -12.52
N ASP A 118 0.57 -1.10 -12.92
CA ASP A 118 0.29 -1.52 -14.31
C ASP A 118 -1.12 -1.10 -14.74
N ALA A 119 -2.12 -1.26 -13.87
CA ALA A 119 -3.49 -0.82 -14.15
C ALA A 119 -3.59 0.71 -14.29
N TYR A 120 -2.87 1.46 -13.45
CA TYR A 120 -2.79 2.91 -13.55
C TYR A 120 -2.14 3.37 -14.86
N LEU A 121 -1.00 2.78 -15.23
CA LEU A 121 -0.31 3.10 -16.48
C LEU A 121 -1.19 2.79 -17.71
N ALA A 122 -1.87 1.64 -17.72
CA ALA A 122 -2.82 1.30 -18.78
C ALA A 122 -3.97 2.32 -18.89
N ALA A 123 -4.48 2.81 -17.74
CA ALA A 123 -5.52 3.84 -17.73
C ALA A 123 -5.01 5.18 -18.29
N VAL A 124 -3.74 5.55 -17.99
CA VAL A 124 -3.08 6.73 -18.55
C VAL A 124 -2.89 6.59 -20.06
N GLU A 125 -2.45 5.43 -20.55
CA GLU A 125 -2.31 5.16 -21.99
C GLU A 125 -3.65 5.31 -22.73
N VAL A 126 -4.74 4.76 -22.17
CA VAL A 126 -6.09 4.93 -22.73
C VAL A 126 -6.44 6.42 -22.83
N LEU A 127 -6.20 7.19 -21.77
CA LEU A 127 -6.49 8.63 -21.76
C LEU A 127 -5.68 9.42 -22.78
N ILE A 128 -4.38 9.13 -22.92
CA ILE A 128 -3.52 9.77 -23.92
C ILE A 128 -4.06 9.48 -25.33
N ASN A 129 -4.43 8.23 -25.60
CA ASN A 129 -4.99 7.84 -26.90
C ASN A 129 -6.36 8.48 -27.17
N PHE A 130 -7.19 8.69 -26.15
CA PHE A 130 -8.47 9.41 -26.27
C PHE A 130 -8.32 10.93 -26.42
N ALA A 131 -7.25 11.53 -25.92
CA ALA A 131 -6.98 12.97 -26.10
C ALA A 131 -6.77 13.36 -27.57
N GLY A 132 -6.47 12.39 -28.44
CA GLY A 132 -6.50 12.57 -29.90
C GLY A 132 -7.89 12.59 -30.54
N MET A 133 -8.97 12.33 -29.78
CA MET A 133 -10.32 12.06 -30.31
C MET A 133 -11.50 12.80 -29.64
N GLY A 134 -11.33 13.59 -28.57
CA GLY A 134 -12.52 14.08 -27.81
C GLY A 134 -12.42 15.36 -26.97
N ASN A 135 -13.61 15.84 -26.57
CA ASN A 135 -13.89 17.08 -25.83
C ASN A 135 -13.31 17.07 -24.39
N GLY A 136 -12.59 18.13 -24.00
CA GLY A 136 -11.74 18.17 -22.79
C GLY A 136 -12.46 17.97 -21.45
N ASP A 137 -13.76 18.29 -21.38
CA ASP A 137 -14.55 18.10 -20.15
C ASP A 137 -14.77 16.62 -19.80
N GLN A 138 -14.91 15.77 -20.82
CA GLN A 138 -15.10 14.33 -20.65
C GLN A 138 -13.83 13.65 -20.16
N LEU A 139 -12.67 14.06 -20.71
CA LEU A 139 -11.35 13.58 -20.28
C LEU A 139 -11.06 13.96 -18.84
N THR A 140 -11.46 15.17 -18.44
CA THR A 140 -11.28 15.66 -17.07
C THR A 140 -12.13 14.89 -16.05
N ALA A 141 -13.35 14.50 -16.42
CA ALA A 141 -14.20 13.68 -15.56
C ALA A 141 -13.65 12.24 -15.40
N ILE A 142 -13.21 11.63 -16.49
CA ILE A 142 -12.58 10.30 -16.49
C ILE A 142 -11.28 10.33 -15.66
N TRP A 143 -10.45 11.35 -15.87
CA TRP A 143 -9.23 11.58 -15.09
C TRP A 143 -9.53 11.73 -13.59
N LYS A 144 -10.53 12.52 -13.20
CA LYS A 144 -10.90 12.68 -11.79
C LYS A 144 -11.37 11.38 -11.14
N GLY A 145 -12.04 10.49 -11.91
CA GLY A 145 -12.45 9.16 -11.44
C GLY A 145 -11.27 8.21 -11.25
N ILE A 146 -10.40 8.10 -12.26
CA ILE A 146 -9.19 7.26 -12.21
C ILE A 146 -8.24 7.74 -11.13
N LYS A 147 -8.00 9.06 -11.04
CA LYS A 147 -7.13 9.67 -10.03
C LYS A 147 -7.66 9.47 -8.61
N HIS A 148 -8.96 9.53 -8.36
CA HIS A 148 -9.50 9.22 -7.03
C HIS A 148 -9.37 7.74 -6.67
N SER A 149 -9.61 6.83 -7.60
CA SER A 149 -9.44 5.38 -7.38
C SER A 149 -7.97 5.05 -7.13
N ALA A 150 -7.07 5.58 -7.97
CA ALA A 150 -5.64 5.38 -7.88
C ALA A 150 -5.07 6.04 -6.61
N ILE A 151 -5.46 7.25 -6.22
CA ILE A 151 -4.96 7.86 -4.97
C ILE A 151 -5.43 7.10 -3.72
N HIS A 152 -6.61 6.48 -3.74
CA HIS A 152 -7.07 5.71 -2.59
C HIS A 152 -6.35 4.35 -2.47
N GLN A 153 -5.98 3.73 -3.60
CA GLN A 153 -5.21 2.49 -3.61
C GLN A 153 -3.70 2.75 -3.46
N LEU A 154 -3.17 3.75 -4.16
CA LEU A 154 -1.80 4.23 -4.10
C LEU A 154 -1.49 4.99 -2.81
N GLY A 155 -2.45 5.62 -2.15
CA GLY A 155 -2.24 6.27 -0.85
C GLY A 155 -1.89 5.27 0.26
N LEU A 156 -2.41 4.04 0.18
CA LEU A 156 -2.05 2.94 1.06
C LEU A 156 -0.74 2.26 0.64
N THR A 157 -0.38 2.27 -0.65
CA THR A 157 0.82 1.59 -1.15
C THR A 157 2.04 2.50 -1.32
N ALA A 158 1.90 3.82 -1.45
CA ALA A 158 2.99 4.79 -1.51
C ALA A 158 3.69 4.93 -0.16
N THR A 159 2.93 4.88 0.94
CA THR A 159 3.49 4.79 2.29
C THR A 159 4.24 3.47 2.51
N ALA A 160 3.75 2.36 1.93
CA ALA A 160 4.46 1.09 1.94
C ALA A 160 5.72 1.08 1.05
N LEU A 161 5.70 1.76 -0.10
CA LEU A 161 6.83 1.92 -1.04
C LEU A 161 7.99 2.71 -0.44
N SER A 162 7.68 3.78 0.31
CA SER A 162 8.73 4.58 0.96
C SER A 162 9.52 3.75 1.96
N GLY A 163 8.86 2.87 2.72
CA GLY A 163 9.52 1.94 3.64
C GLY A 163 10.26 0.79 2.92
N ALA A 164 9.70 0.25 1.84
CA ALA A 164 10.31 -0.88 1.14
C ALA A 164 11.50 -0.47 0.23
N ALA A 165 11.52 0.78 -0.27
CA ALA A 165 12.66 1.31 -1.03
C ALA A 165 13.89 1.56 -0.14
N THR A 166 13.69 1.81 1.16
CA THR A 166 14.77 1.90 2.15
C THR A 166 15.38 0.52 2.47
N GLU A 167 14.61 -0.58 2.39
CA GLU A 167 15.08 -1.96 2.65
C GLU A 167 16.11 -2.47 1.63
N LEU A 168 16.07 -1.99 0.39
CA LEU A 168 16.88 -2.55 -0.71
C LEU A 168 18.19 -1.80 -0.96
N ASP A 169 18.52 -0.80 -0.13
CA ASP A 169 19.70 0.08 -0.31
C ASP A 169 19.78 0.68 -1.73
N LEU A 170 18.65 0.73 -2.43
CA LEU A 170 18.57 1.09 -3.85
C LEU A 170 18.82 2.58 -4.06
N TRP A 171 18.73 3.41 -3.00
CA TRP A 171 18.98 4.84 -3.12
C TRP A 171 19.19 5.56 -1.78
N SER A 172 20.33 6.21 -1.63
CA SER A 172 20.52 7.35 -0.73
C SER A 172 20.71 8.61 -1.60
N PRO A 173 19.87 9.65 -1.48
CA PRO A 173 20.11 10.89 -2.19
C PRO A 173 21.42 11.51 -1.69
N PRO A 174 22.31 11.97 -2.58
CA PRO A 174 23.64 12.48 -2.23
C PRO A 174 23.61 13.76 -1.37
N ASP A 175 22.45 14.39 -1.20
CA ASP A 175 22.24 15.63 -0.45
C ASP A 175 21.56 15.43 0.92
N GLY A 176 21.24 14.18 1.31
CA GLY A 176 20.65 13.87 2.61
C GLY A 176 19.19 14.31 2.78
N THR A 177 18.48 14.60 1.69
CA THR A 177 17.05 14.93 1.76
C THR A 177 16.20 13.69 2.10
N PRO A 178 15.18 13.80 2.99
CA PRO A 178 14.29 12.68 3.29
C PRO A 178 13.46 12.33 2.04
N ALA A 179 13.28 11.03 1.79
CA ALA A 179 12.75 10.39 0.57
C ALA A 179 11.27 10.68 0.22
N LEU A 180 10.78 11.90 0.46
CA LEU A 180 9.42 12.33 0.16
C LEU A 180 9.27 13.07 -1.18
N VAL A 181 10.21 12.90 -2.11
CA VAL A 181 10.09 13.48 -3.45
C VAL A 181 9.95 12.35 -4.47
N PHE A 182 8.70 11.93 -4.69
CA PHE A 182 8.32 11.18 -5.88
C PHE A 182 8.43 12.12 -7.09
N ASP A 183 9.56 12.13 -7.79
CA ASP A 183 9.62 12.72 -9.12
C ASP A 183 10.53 11.97 -10.11
N THR A 184 9.93 11.64 -11.25
CA THR A 184 10.43 11.26 -12.59
C THR A 184 11.51 10.17 -12.79
N TYR A 185 12.38 9.82 -11.84
CA TYR A 185 13.51 8.90 -12.08
C TYR A 185 13.17 7.39 -12.05
N TYR A 186 11.92 7.03 -11.72
CA TYR A 186 11.54 5.64 -11.39
C TYR A 186 11.17 4.76 -12.61
N LEU A 187 10.90 5.34 -13.78
CA LEU A 187 10.31 4.60 -14.91
C LEU A 187 11.31 3.68 -15.65
N ASP A 188 12.60 4.01 -15.71
CA ASP A 188 13.58 3.25 -16.50
C ASP A 188 14.05 1.95 -15.79
N SER A 189 14.05 1.91 -14.45
CA SER A 189 14.40 0.74 -13.66
C SER A 189 13.31 -0.35 -13.72
N TRP A 190 12.05 0.06 -13.75
CA TRP A 190 10.89 -0.82 -13.76
C TRP A 190 10.75 -1.64 -15.03
N ASP A 191 11.09 -1.03 -16.17
CA ASP A 191 11.01 -1.69 -17.47
C ASP A 191 12.05 -2.83 -17.60
N SER A 192 13.15 -2.74 -16.85
CA SER A 192 14.19 -3.79 -16.77
C SER A 192 13.72 -4.97 -15.90
N ILE A 193 13.13 -4.69 -14.73
CA ILE A 193 12.60 -5.72 -13.82
C ILE A 193 11.45 -6.49 -14.47
N ARG A 194 10.56 -5.80 -15.21
CA ARG A 194 9.46 -6.40 -15.98
C ARG A 194 9.96 -7.39 -17.03
N LYS A 195 11.00 -7.02 -17.78
CA LYS A 195 11.60 -7.86 -18.83
C LYS A 195 12.26 -9.11 -18.25
N GLU A 196 12.87 -9.00 -17.09
CA GLU A 196 13.56 -10.12 -16.43
C GLU A 196 12.57 -11.15 -15.84
N ARG A 197 11.47 -10.69 -15.24
CA ARG A 197 10.42 -11.57 -14.69
C ARG A 197 9.58 -12.27 -15.76
N PHE A 198 9.43 -11.64 -16.94
CA PHE A 198 8.77 -12.29 -18.09
C PHE A 198 9.62 -13.43 -18.67
N ARG A 199 10.96 -13.27 -18.68
CA ARG A 199 11.91 -14.30 -19.14
C ARG A 199 11.97 -15.52 -18.21
N SER A 200 11.85 -15.32 -16.90
CA SER A 200 11.88 -16.44 -15.95
C SER A 200 10.62 -17.31 -15.99
N ARG A 201 9.43 -16.72 -16.21
CA ARG A 201 8.17 -17.49 -16.36
C ARG A 201 8.10 -18.35 -17.63
N THR A 202 8.86 -18.04 -18.67
CA THR A 202 8.87 -18.85 -19.91
C THR A 202 9.74 -20.09 -19.83
N HIS A 203 10.61 -20.22 -18.81
CA HIS A 203 11.55 -21.35 -18.69
C HIS A 203 11.10 -22.50 -17.78
N GLU A 204 9.96 -22.38 -17.08
CA GLU A 204 9.44 -23.42 -16.18
C GLU A 204 8.27 -24.23 -16.79
N ARG A 205 8.48 -24.80 -17.99
CA ARG A 205 7.69 -25.95 -18.45
C ARG A 205 8.62 -27.13 -18.74
N PRO A 206 8.76 -28.10 -17.83
CA PRO A 206 9.31 -29.39 -18.18
C PRO A 206 8.29 -30.18 -19.01
N LEU A 207 8.79 -30.84 -20.06
CA LEU A 207 8.08 -31.88 -20.83
C LEU A 207 7.84 -33.13 -19.97
#